data_AF-A0A1B7V4R4-F1
#
_entry.id   AF-A0A1B7V4R4-F1
#
_cell.length_a   1.000
_cell.length_b   1.000
_cell.length_c   1.000
_cell.angle_alpha   90.00
_cell.angle_beta   90.00
_cell.angle_gamma   90.00
#
_symmetry.space_group_name_H-M   'P 1'
#
loop_
_entity.id
_entity.type
_entity.pdbx_description
1 polymer ?
#
loop_
_entity_poly.entity_id
_entity_poly.type
_entity_poly.pdbx_seq_one_letter_code
_entity_poly.pdbx_strand_id
1 'polypeptide(L)'
;MSKRDTARTWVNGYSVAGAGIVIAAVFPGTTSAALVTIEITMCYQIGKIYRGDDYEWGEAVAAAGVVGLAAVVGKLAALEALNLVPFAGWAAKAPIAAGIIKGLGEAIIAFYEQTDM
;
A
#
# COMPACT_ATOMS: atom_id res chain seq x y z
N MET A 1 11.14 -19.96 7.42
CA MET A 1 10.55 -18.99 6.47
C MET A 1 11.32 -17.68 6.63
N SER A 2 11.80 -17.04 5.56
CA SER A 2 12.55 -15.79 5.70
C SER A 2 11.62 -14.63 6.08
N LYS A 3 12.14 -13.56 6.70
CA LYS A 3 11.37 -12.32 6.97
C LYS A 3 10.69 -11.80 5.70
N ARG A 4 11.41 -11.86 4.57
CA ARG A 4 10.91 -11.49 3.25
C ARG A 4 9.72 -12.33 2.80
N ASP A 5 9.79 -13.65 2.94
CA ASP A 5 8.70 -14.55 2.52
C ASP A 5 7.44 -14.33 3.36
N THR A 6 7.62 -14.09 4.67
CA THR A 6 6.54 -13.72 5.59
C THR A 6 5.88 -12.41 5.17
N ALA A 7 6.68 -11.38 4.92
CA ALA A 7 6.18 -10.08 4.49
C ALA A 7 5.47 -10.17 3.12
N ARG A 8 6.01 -10.91 2.16
CA ARG A 8 5.38 -11.14 0.85
C ARG A 8 4.06 -11.88 0.93
N THR A 9 3.99 -12.90 1.77
CA THR A 9 2.75 -13.66 2.00
C THR A 9 1.68 -12.74 2.58
N TRP A 10 2.06 -11.92 3.56
CA TRP A 10 1.16 -10.92 4.15
C TRP A 10 0.71 -9.87 3.12
N VAL A 11 1.62 -9.28 2.35
CA VAL A 11 1.32 -8.29 1.29
C VAL A 11 0.39 -8.89 0.23
N ASN A 12 0.60 -10.14 -0.17
CA ASN A 12 -0.27 -10.80 -1.14
C ASN A 12 -1.70 -10.94 -0.61
N GLY A 13 -1.87 -11.35 0.65
CA GLY A 13 -3.20 -11.37 1.29
C GLY A 13 -3.80 -9.97 1.42
N TYR A 14 -3.00 -9.01 1.87
CA TYR A 14 -3.45 -7.63 2.09
C TYR A 14 -3.79 -6.91 0.78
N SER A 15 -3.18 -7.28 -0.35
CA SER A 15 -3.47 -6.69 -1.66
C SER A 15 -4.92 -6.88 -2.10
N VAL A 16 -5.56 -7.99 -1.69
CA VAL A 16 -6.98 -8.24 -1.96
C VAL A 16 -7.86 -7.37 -1.07
N ALA A 17 -7.57 -7.34 0.23
CA ALA A 17 -8.33 -6.54 1.20
C ALA A 17 -8.22 -5.04 0.91
N GLY A 18 -6.99 -4.53 0.70
CA GLY A 18 -6.74 -3.14 0.38
C GLY A 18 -7.31 -2.72 -0.97
N ALA A 19 -7.33 -3.60 -1.98
CA ALA A 19 -8.01 -3.31 -3.25
C ALA A 19 -9.52 -3.09 -3.04
N GLY A 20 -10.15 -3.88 -2.16
CA GLY A 20 -11.54 -3.69 -1.75
C GLY A 20 -11.81 -2.29 -1.17
N ILE A 21 -10.92 -1.81 -0.29
CA ILE A 21 -11.00 -0.46 0.29
C ILE A 21 -10.91 0.62 -0.80
N VAL A 22 -9.99 0.47 -1.75
CA VAL A 22 -9.79 1.44 -2.85
C VAL A 22 -11.00 1.47 -3.81
N ILE A 23 -11.62 0.32 -4.08
CA ILE A 23 -12.84 0.25 -4.91
C ILE A 23 -14.01 0.95 -4.22
N ALA A 24 -14.15 0.81 -2.90
CA ALA A 24 -15.19 1.48 -2.12
C ALA A 24 -14.99 3.00 -2.01
N ALA A 25 -13.78 3.49 -2.29
CA ALA A 25 -13.42 4.91 -2.24
C ALA A 25 -13.85 5.68 -3.50
N VAL A 26 -15.17 5.83 -3.66
CA VAL A 26 -15.81 6.37 -4.87
C VAL A 26 -15.81 7.90 -4.95
N PHE A 27 -15.55 8.60 -3.85
CA PHE A 27 -15.54 10.06 -3.81
C PHE A 27 -14.14 10.59 -4.19
N PRO A 28 -14.05 11.72 -4.93
CA PRO A 28 -12.77 12.35 -5.24
C PRO A 28 -11.93 12.59 -3.98
N GLY A 29 -10.65 12.20 -4.04
CA GLY A 29 -9.69 12.32 -2.95
C GLY A 29 -9.74 11.16 -1.94
N THR A 30 -10.84 10.40 -1.88
CA THR A 30 -10.95 9.26 -0.96
C THR A 30 -10.13 8.06 -1.40
N THR A 31 -9.91 7.87 -2.71
CA THR A 31 -9.01 6.82 -3.20
C THR A 31 -7.57 7.12 -2.78
N SER A 32 -7.17 8.40 -2.89
CA SER A 32 -5.85 8.86 -2.47
C SER A 32 -5.66 8.69 -0.96
N ALA A 33 -6.63 9.12 -0.14
CA ALA A 33 -6.59 8.92 1.30
C ALA A 33 -6.53 7.44 1.69
N ALA A 34 -7.34 6.59 1.05
CA ALA A 34 -7.32 5.14 1.29
C ALA A 34 -5.96 4.52 0.99
N LEU A 35 -5.31 4.91 -0.10
CA LEU A 35 -3.99 4.37 -0.47
C LEU A 35 -2.89 4.82 0.50
N VAL A 36 -2.93 6.06 0.99
CA VAL A 36 -2.02 6.54 2.03
C VAL A 36 -2.19 5.75 3.32
N THR A 37 -3.44 5.52 3.75
CA THR A 37 -3.70 4.69 4.94
C THR A 37 -3.22 3.26 4.75
N ILE A 38 -3.42 2.68 3.56
CA ILE A 38 -2.93 1.35 3.19
C ILE A 38 -1.40 1.31 3.24
N GLU A 39 -0.70 2.29 2.68
CA GLU A 39 0.76 2.39 2.70
C GLU A 39 1.30 2.44 4.12
N ILE A 40 0.78 3.32 4.98
CA ILE A 40 1.19 3.42 6.38
C ILE A 40 0.96 2.08 7.12
N THR A 41 -0.18 1.43 6.86
CA THR A 41 -0.50 0.13 7.47
C THR A 41 0.48 -0.96 7.02
N MET A 42 0.87 -0.96 5.75
CA MET A 42 1.89 -1.87 5.24
C MET A 42 3.27 -1.57 5.87
N CYS A 43 3.65 -0.29 5.96
CA CYS A 43 4.88 0.12 6.62
C CYS A 43 4.93 -0.38 8.06
N TYR A 44 3.83 -0.32 8.79
CA TYR A 44 3.79 -0.84 10.15
C TYR A 44 3.89 -2.36 10.21
N GLN A 45 3.03 -3.06 9.48
CA GLN A 45 2.97 -4.52 9.58
C GLN A 45 4.25 -5.18 9.07
N ILE A 46 4.81 -4.68 7.98
CA ILE A 46 6.10 -5.13 7.47
C ILE A 46 7.22 -4.71 8.43
N GLY A 47 7.17 -3.47 8.95
CA GLY A 47 8.11 -3.01 9.97
C GLY A 47 8.16 -3.93 11.19
N LYS A 48 7.00 -4.36 11.69
CA LYS A 48 6.91 -5.36 12.78
C LYS A 48 7.54 -6.71 12.43
N ILE A 49 7.37 -7.18 11.19
CA ILE A 49 8.00 -8.43 10.72
C ILE A 49 9.53 -8.32 10.72
N TYR A 50 10.07 -7.15 10.39
CA TYR A 50 11.51 -6.93 10.31
C TYR A 50 12.15 -6.54 11.64
N ARG A 51 11.59 -5.55 12.33
CA ARG A 51 12.16 -4.93 13.54
C ARG A 51 11.58 -5.47 14.85
N GLY A 52 10.54 -6.30 14.79
CA GLY A 52 9.91 -6.90 15.96
C GLY A 52 8.74 -6.08 16.52
N ASP A 53 8.21 -6.51 17.67
CA ASP A 53 6.97 -5.97 18.24
C ASP A 53 7.08 -4.55 18.80
N ASP A 54 8.29 -4.08 19.08
CA ASP A 54 8.57 -2.73 19.58
C ASP A 54 8.46 -1.65 18.49
N TYR A 55 8.26 -2.05 17.22
CA TYR A 55 8.11 -1.12 16.11
C TYR A 55 6.87 -0.24 16.29
N GLU A 56 7.06 1.08 16.34
CA GLU A 56 5.99 2.01 16.64
C GLU A 56 5.25 2.54 15.41
N TRP A 57 4.02 3.00 15.62
CA TRP A 57 3.21 3.60 14.56
C TRP A 57 3.84 4.90 14.01
N GLY A 58 4.57 5.65 14.85
CA GLY A 58 5.32 6.83 14.43
C GLY A 58 6.45 6.51 13.46
N GLU A 59 7.17 5.39 13.68
CA GLU A 59 8.19 4.90 12.75
C GLU A 59 7.56 4.50 11.42
N ALA A 60 6.37 3.87 11.44
CA ALA A 60 5.67 3.47 10.22
C ALA A 60 5.28 4.67 9.35
N VAL A 61 4.82 5.75 9.98
CA VAL A 61 4.51 7.01 9.30
C VAL A 61 5.78 7.64 8.72
N ALA A 62 6.88 7.64 9.47
CA ALA A 62 8.17 8.11 8.97
C ALA A 62 8.66 7.28 7.77
N ALA A 63 8.56 5.95 7.85
CA ALA A 63 8.90 5.04 6.77
C ALA A 63 8.00 5.27 5.55
N ALA A 64 6.69 5.46 5.74
CA ALA A 64 5.77 5.84 4.67
C ALA A 64 6.11 7.21 4.06
N GLY A 65 6.71 8.14 4.82
CA GLY A 65 7.23 9.40 4.27
C GLY A 65 8.51 9.22 3.42
N VAL A 66 9.36 8.24 3.76
CA VAL A 66 10.64 7.97 3.08
C VAL A 66 10.47 7.06 1.85
N VAL A 67 9.69 5.98 2.00
CA VAL A 67 9.22 5.14 0.88
C VAL A 67 8.27 5.91 -0.03
N GLY A 68 7.64 6.94 0.56
CA GLY A 68 6.41 7.57 0.13
C GLY A 68 6.28 7.87 -1.35
N LEU A 69 5.10 7.53 -1.87
CA LEU A 69 4.28 8.22 -2.88
C LEU A 69 4.90 8.60 -4.24
N ALA A 70 6.20 8.81 -4.40
CA ALA A 70 6.83 9.15 -5.66
C ALA A 70 6.58 8.06 -6.73
N ALA A 71 6.54 6.79 -6.32
CA ALA A 71 6.24 5.66 -7.21
C ALA A 71 4.75 5.58 -7.62
N VAL A 72 3.86 6.30 -6.94
CA VAL A 72 2.41 6.08 -7.03
C VAL A 72 1.60 7.35 -7.26
N VAL A 73 2.15 8.56 -7.08
CA VAL A 73 1.45 9.85 -7.28
C VAL A 73 0.81 9.93 -8.67
N GLY A 74 1.51 9.49 -9.72
CA GLY A 74 0.93 9.43 -11.06
C GLY A 74 -0.21 8.42 -11.19
N LYS A 75 -0.14 7.31 -10.45
CA LYS A 75 -1.18 6.27 -10.41
C LYS A 75 -2.39 6.68 -9.55
N LEU A 76 -2.20 7.54 -8.55
CA LEU A 76 -3.27 8.14 -7.77
C LEU A 76 -4.19 9.00 -8.64
N ALA A 77 -3.61 9.88 -9.45
CA ALA A 77 -4.38 10.69 -10.38
C ALA A 77 -5.19 9.83 -11.38
N ALA A 78 -4.61 8.73 -11.87
CA ALA A 78 -5.30 7.79 -12.74
C ALA A 78 -6.47 7.07 -12.03
N LEU A 79 -6.28 6.67 -10.77
CA LEU A 79 -7.34 6.05 -9.96
C LEU A 79 -8.46 7.05 -9.61
N GLU A 80 -8.13 8.30 -9.33
CA GLU A 80 -9.14 9.35 -9.10
C GLU A 80 -9.90 9.65 -10.39
N ALA A 81 -9.25 9.68 -11.55
CA ALA A 81 -9.93 9.85 -12.83
C ALA A 81 -10.90 8.70 -13.13
N LEU A 82 -10.58 7.47 -12.71
CA LEU A 82 -11.49 6.32 -12.83
C LEU A 82 -12.75 6.42 -11.95
N ASN A 83 -12.79 7.31 -10.94
CA ASN A 83 -14.05 7.61 -10.23
C ASN A 83 -15.06 8.37 -11.10
N LEU A 84 -14.61 9.02 -12.19
CA LEU A 84 -15.49 9.79 -13.08
C LEU A 84 -16.28 8.91 -14.06
N VAL A 85 -15.96 7.62 -14.16
CA VAL A 85 -16.64 6.64 -15.03
C VAL A 85 -17.32 5.57 -14.17
N PRO A 86 -18.62 5.69 -13.88
CA PRO A 86 -19.34 4.72 -13.05
C PRO A 86 -19.28 3.31 -13.64
N PHE A 87 -19.27 2.30 -12.77
CA PHE A 87 -19.24 0.86 -13.08
C PHE A 87 -18.00 0.38 -13.85
N ALA A 88 -17.74 0.88 -15.06
CA ALA A 88 -16.58 0.50 -15.87
C ALA A 88 -15.26 0.97 -15.26
N GLY A 89 -15.21 2.21 -14.75
CA GLY A 89 -14.05 2.73 -14.03
C GLY A 89 -13.82 1.97 -12.72
N TRP A 90 -14.89 1.59 -12.02
CA TRP A 90 -14.81 0.81 -10.78
C TRP A 90 -14.33 -0.62 -10.99
N ALA A 91 -14.75 -1.27 -12.08
CA ALA A 91 -14.26 -2.60 -12.46
C ALA A 91 -12.76 -2.57 -12.79
N ALA A 92 -12.28 -1.53 -13.48
CA ALA A 92 -10.86 -1.36 -13.79
C ALA A 92 -10.01 -1.00 -12.56
N LYS A 93 -10.59 -0.32 -11.57
CA LYS A 93 -9.89 0.05 -10.32
C LYS A 93 -9.38 -1.15 -9.54
N ALA A 94 -10.11 -2.25 -9.52
CA ALA A 94 -9.77 -3.42 -8.71
C ALA A 94 -8.36 -4.00 -9.02
N PRO A 95 -8.04 -4.40 -10.26
CA PRO A 95 -6.71 -4.91 -10.58
C PRO A 95 -5.61 -3.84 -10.47
N ILE A 96 -5.92 -2.57 -10.78
CA ILE A 96 -4.96 -1.46 -10.67
C ILE A 96 -4.57 -1.23 -9.20
N ALA A 97 -5.57 -1.17 -8.31
CA ALA A 97 -5.36 -1.02 -6.88
C ALA A 97 -4.56 -2.18 -6.30
N ALA A 98 -4.94 -3.43 -6.63
CA ALA A 98 -4.19 -4.60 -6.18
C ALA A 98 -2.72 -4.57 -6.65
N GLY A 99 -2.48 -4.18 -7.90
CA GLY A 99 -1.13 -4.04 -8.46
C GLY A 99 -0.32 -2.94 -7.77
N ILE A 100 -0.94 -1.81 -7.45
CA ILE A 100 -0.32 -0.72 -6.68
C ILE A 100 0.08 -1.21 -5.29
N ILE A 101 -0.84 -1.87 -4.58
CA ILE A 101 -0.61 -2.34 -3.21
C ILE A 101 0.51 -3.38 -3.17
N LYS A 102 0.55 -4.31 -4.13
CA LYS A 102 1.67 -5.26 -4.25
C LYS A 102 3.00 -4.57 -4.53
N GLY A 103 3.01 -3.60 -5.46
CA GLY A 103 4.22 -2.84 -5.79
C GLY A 103 4.74 -2.03 -4.59
N LEU A 104 3.84 -1.39 -3.85
CA LEU A 104 4.16 -0.69 -2.60
C LEU A 104 4.71 -1.66 -1.56
N GLY A 105 4.06 -2.80 -1.34
CA GLY A 105 4.53 -3.81 -0.39
C GLY A 105 5.95 -4.30 -0.69
N GLU A 106 6.29 -4.57 -1.95
CA GLU A 106 7.66 -4.93 -2.34
C GLU A 106 8.67 -3.80 -2.11
N ALA A 107 8.29 -2.54 -2.37
CA ALA A 107 9.14 -1.38 -2.10
C ALA A 107 9.41 -1.21 -0.60
N ILE A 108 8.37 -1.35 0.23
CA ILE A 108 8.47 -1.29 1.69
C ILE A 108 9.35 -2.43 2.23
N ILE A 109 9.19 -3.65 1.71
CA ILE A 109 10.05 -4.79 2.04
C ILE A 109 11.52 -4.47 1.74
N ALA A 110 11.80 -3.96 0.53
CA ALA A 110 13.16 -3.61 0.13
C ALA A 110 13.75 -2.48 0.99
N PHE A 111 12.93 -1.51 1.41
CA PHE A 111 13.33 -0.44 2.32
C PHE A 111 13.74 -0.99 3.70
N TYR A 112 12.94 -1.88 4.29
CA TYR A 112 13.29 -2.47 5.58
C TYR A 112 14.46 -3.43 5.47
N GLU A 113 14.60 -4.22 4.41
CA GLU A 113 15.80 -5.03 4.20
C GLU A 113 17.07 -4.18 4.14
N GLN A 114 17.02 -3.01 3.50
CA GLN A 114 18.17 -2.10 3.42
C GLN A 114 18.51 -1.43 4.75
N THR A 115 17.53 -1.25 5.64
CA THR A 115 17.70 -0.57 6.92
C THR A 115 17.83 -1.51 8.12
N ASP A 116 17.57 -2.81 7.94
CA ASP A 116 17.79 -3.89 8.93
C ASP A 116 19.19 -4.55 8.78
N MET A 117 19.99 -4.10 7.80
CA MET A 117 21.40 -4.50 7.58
C MET A 117 22.38 -3.65 8.39
#